data_AF-A0A1H9AY53-F1
#
_entry.id   AF-A0A1H9AY53-F1
#
_cell.length_a   1.000
_cell.length_b   1.000
_cell.length_c   1.000
_cell.angle_alpha   90.00
_cell.angle_beta   90.00
_cell.angle_gamma   90.00
#
_symmetry.space_group_name_H-M   'P 1'
#
loop_
_entity.id
_entity.type
_entity.pdbx_description
1 polymer ?
#
loop_
_entity_poly.entity_id
_entity_poly.type
_entity_poly.pdbx_seq_one_letter_code
_entity_poly.pdbx_strand_id
1 'polypeptide(L)'
;MDAYFTYPELVEEAYSFYQNSDIEIDKLSLWRNMVDLGILDGLGQPTSAAINSGLVREFIEEENLSLAEFKEVYPVFDRYSDQFFIFQDGFWQVHADLLDLIQIDIEDGSLSAPEVMELEAYFNNQIDDIFKD
;
A
#
# COMPACT_ATOMS: atom_id res chain seq x y z
N MET A 1 11.90 7.17 -31.16
CA MET A 1 12.06 6.72 -29.76
C MET A 1 10.70 6.95 -29.15
N ASP A 2 9.87 5.90 -29.17
CA ASP A 2 8.51 6.01 -28.67
C ASP A 2 8.58 5.99 -27.15
N ALA A 3 8.16 7.08 -26.52
CA ALA A 3 8.03 7.13 -25.08
C ALA A 3 6.91 6.16 -24.69
N TYR A 4 7.26 5.07 -24.01
CA TYR A 4 6.28 4.21 -23.36
C TYR A 4 5.62 5.02 -22.25
N PHE A 5 4.36 5.41 -22.47
CA PHE A 5 3.54 6.02 -21.44
C PHE A 5 2.97 4.89 -20.57
N THR A 6 3.47 4.78 -19.34
CA THR A 6 2.90 3.92 -18.31
C THR A 6 1.90 4.74 -17.49
N TYR A 7 0.72 4.17 -17.24
CA TYR A 7 -0.24 4.80 -16.35
C TYR A 7 0.27 4.77 -14.90
N PRO A 8 -0.11 5.75 -14.06
CA PRO A 8 0.18 5.69 -12.63
C PRO A 8 -0.39 4.43 -11.99
N GLU A 9 0.29 3.89 -10.97
CA GLU A 9 -0.10 2.62 -10.31
C GLU A 9 -1.54 2.63 -9.82
N LEU A 10 -1.99 3.74 -9.22
CA LEU A 10 -3.39 3.92 -8.79
C LEU A 10 -4.41 3.82 -9.92
N VAL A 11 -4.04 4.21 -11.15
CA VAL A 11 -4.91 4.02 -12.32
C VAL A 11 -4.95 2.56 -12.72
N GLU A 12 -3.83 1.84 -12.64
CA GLU A 12 -3.75 0.40 -12.93
C GLU A 12 -4.53 -0.43 -11.90
N GLU A 13 -4.44 -0.08 -10.62
CA GLU A 13 -5.18 -0.70 -9.52
C GLU A 13 -6.69 -0.47 -9.70
N ALA A 14 -7.11 0.79 -9.87
CA ALA A 14 -8.51 1.11 -10.10
C ALA A 14 -9.06 0.45 -11.38
N TYR A 15 -8.26 0.39 -12.45
CA TYR A 15 -8.65 -0.27 -13.69
C TYR A 15 -8.87 -1.78 -13.49
N SER A 16 -7.99 -2.44 -12.74
CA SER A 16 -8.10 -3.87 -12.42
C SER A 16 -9.37 -4.19 -11.64
N PHE A 17 -9.84 -3.28 -10.78
CA PHE A 17 -11.14 -3.42 -10.11
C PHE A 17 -12.30 -3.42 -11.12
N TYR A 18 -12.30 -2.50 -12.09
CA TYR A 18 -13.35 -2.43 -13.11
C TYR A 18 -13.32 -3.58 -14.10
N GLN A 19 -12.16 -4.19 -14.38
CA GLN A 19 -12.07 -5.39 -15.23
C GLN A 19 -12.83 -6.59 -14.65
N ASN A 20 -13.04 -6.62 -13.34
CA ASN A 20 -13.84 -7.64 -12.65
C ASN A 20 -15.34 -7.27 -12.56
N SER A 21 -15.76 -6.21 -13.25
CA SER A 21 -17.13 -5.71 -13.29
C SER A 21 -17.68 -5.65 -14.71
N ASP A 22 -19.01 -5.55 -14.87
CA ASP A 22 -19.65 -5.35 -16.18
C ASP A 22 -19.49 -3.91 -16.73
N ILE A 23 -18.63 -3.08 -16.13
CA ILE A 23 -18.41 -1.68 -16.52
C ILE A 23 -17.23 -1.60 -17.49
N GLU A 24 -17.51 -1.23 -18.73
CA GLU A 24 -16.49 -0.92 -19.73
C GLU A 24 -15.96 0.50 -19.53
N ILE A 25 -14.72 0.63 -19.06
CA ILE A 25 -14.01 1.89 -18.88
C ILE A 25 -12.60 1.76 -19.46
N ASP A 26 -12.08 2.81 -20.08
CA ASP A 26 -10.69 2.84 -20.56
C ASP A 26 -9.76 3.58 -19.56
N LYS A 27 -8.48 3.20 -19.54
CA LYS A 27 -7.47 3.74 -18.61
C LYS A 27 -7.27 5.26 -18.73
N LEU A 28 -7.41 5.83 -19.93
CA LEU A 28 -7.25 7.27 -20.14
C LEU A 28 -8.42 8.04 -19.51
N SER A 29 -9.64 7.55 -19.69
CA SER A 29 -10.82 8.12 -19.05
C SER A 29 -10.76 8.00 -17.53
N LEU A 30 -10.28 6.87 -17.01
CA LEU A 30 -10.10 6.66 -15.58
C LEU A 30 -9.06 7.62 -15.00
N TRP A 31 -7.88 7.73 -15.62
CA TRP A 31 -6.84 8.68 -15.19
C TRP A 31 -7.34 10.12 -15.16
N ARG A 32 -8.01 10.56 -16.23
CA ARG A 32 -8.59 11.91 -16.29
C ARG A 32 -9.62 12.15 -15.20
N ASN A 33 -10.48 11.17 -14.94
CA ASN A 33 -11.46 11.27 -13.87
C ASN A 33 -10.80 11.41 -12.49
N MET A 34 -9.75 10.63 -12.23
CA MET A 34 -8.97 10.75 -10.98
C MET A 34 -8.27 12.10 -10.85
N VAL A 35 -7.81 12.69 -11.95
CA VAL A 35 -7.27 14.07 -11.95
C VAL A 35 -8.37 15.10 -11.68
N ASP A 36 -9.51 14.98 -12.36
CA ASP A 36 -10.65 15.90 -12.21
C ASP A 36 -11.26 15.86 -10.80
N LEU A 37 -11.26 14.68 -10.17
CA LEU A 37 -11.68 14.48 -8.78
C LEU A 37 -10.63 14.96 -7.75
N GLY A 38 -9.44 15.37 -8.20
CA GLY A 38 -8.34 15.74 -7.33
C GLY A 38 -7.75 14.57 -6.55
N ILE A 39 -7.92 13.34 -7.04
CA ILE A 39 -7.27 12.15 -6.49
C ILE A 39 -5.81 12.12 -6.91
N LEU A 40 -5.56 12.39 -8.20
CA LEU A 40 -4.22 12.52 -8.78
C LEU A 40 -3.96 13.96 -9.23
N ASP A 41 -2.70 14.36 -9.26
CA ASP A 41 -2.26 15.58 -9.92
C ASP A 41 -2.00 15.36 -11.42
N GLY A 42 -1.62 16.42 -12.14
CA GLY A 42 -1.33 16.35 -13.57
C GLY A 42 -0.09 15.51 -13.94
N LEU A 43 0.71 15.10 -12.96
CA LEU A 43 1.85 14.20 -13.12
C LEU A 43 1.46 12.75 -12.76
N GLY A 44 0.24 12.51 -12.30
CA GLY A 44 -0.25 11.20 -11.90
C GLY A 44 0.12 10.80 -10.47
N GLN A 45 0.59 11.75 -9.64
CA GLN A 45 0.88 11.52 -8.23
C GLN A 45 -0.38 11.75 -7.38
N PRO A 46 -0.59 11.02 -6.27
CA PRO A 46 -1.69 11.30 -5.35
C PRO A 46 -1.64 12.74 -4.84
N THR A 47 -2.79 13.39 -4.75
CA THR A 47 -2.84 14.72 -4.11
C THR A 47 -2.83 14.58 -2.60
N SER A 48 -2.26 15.57 -1.91
CA SER A 48 -2.32 15.63 -0.44
C SER A 48 -3.77 15.64 0.08
N ALA A 49 -4.74 16.15 -0.70
CA ALA A 49 -6.14 16.12 -0.31
C ALA A 49 -6.69 14.69 -0.27
N ALA A 50 -6.37 13.86 -1.26
CA ALA A 50 -6.79 12.47 -1.32
C ALA A 50 -6.10 11.60 -0.26
N ILE A 51 -4.83 11.89 0.04
CA ILE A 51 -4.10 11.25 1.15
C ILE A 51 -4.76 11.61 2.49
N ASN A 52 -4.94 12.91 2.75
CA ASN A 52 -5.50 13.39 4.03
C ASN A 52 -6.95 12.94 4.26
N SER A 53 -7.73 12.72 3.19
CA SER A 53 -9.08 12.18 3.31
C SER A 53 -9.14 10.65 3.40
N GLY A 54 -8.01 9.97 3.30
CA GLY A 54 -7.92 8.51 3.26
C GLY A 54 -8.48 7.87 1.99
N LEU A 55 -8.62 8.65 0.90
CA LEU A 55 -9.02 8.15 -0.42
C LEU A 55 -7.86 7.40 -1.10
N VAL A 56 -6.64 7.80 -0.79
CA VAL A 56 -5.40 7.13 -1.15
C VAL A 56 -4.60 6.94 0.13
N ARG A 57 -4.03 5.76 0.36
CA ARG A 57 -3.03 5.54 1.41
C ARG A 57 -1.68 5.35 0.75
N GLU A 58 -0.70 6.10 1.23
CA GLU A 58 0.70 5.87 0.89
C GLU A 58 1.37 5.21 2.10
N PHE A 59 1.98 4.05 1.87
CA PHE A 59 2.73 3.31 2.88
C PHE A 59 4.21 3.59 2.68
N ILE A 60 4.64 4.79 3.09
CA ILE A 60 6.03 5.22 2.98
C ILE A 60 6.73 4.92 4.30
N GLU A 61 7.57 3.89 4.29
CA GLU A 61 8.47 3.59 5.40
C GLU A 61 9.78 4.36 5.23
N GLU A 62 10.03 5.33 6.11
CA GLU A 62 11.32 6.03 6.17
C GLU A 62 12.35 5.21 6.95
N GLU A 63 13.63 5.39 6.64
CA GLU A 63 14.71 4.78 7.43
C GLU A 63 14.74 5.35 8.86
N ASN A 64 14.98 4.47 9.84
CA ASN A 64 15.16 4.78 11.26
C ASN A 64 13.92 5.31 11.99
N LEU A 65 12.73 4.94 11.52
CA LEU A 65 11.51 5.14 12.29
C LEU A 65 11.58 4.41 13.64
N SER A 66 11.02 5.02 14.68
CA SER A 66 10.71 4.32 15.92
C SER A 66 9.62 3.28 15.68
N LEU A 67 9.48 2.29 16.57
CA LEU A 67 8.42 1.28 16.43
C LEU A 67 7.02 1.90 16.42
N ALA A 68 6.82 3.01 17.15
CA ALA A 68 5.56 3.74 17.14
C ALA A 68 5.28 4.37 15.78
N GLU A 69 6.26 5.06 15.19
CA GLU A 69 6.12 5.67 13.87
C GLU A 69 5.94 4.60 12.77
N PHE A 70 6.62 3.46 12.86
CA PHE A 70 6.39 2.32 11.97
C PHE A 70 4.94 1.80 12.06
N LYS A 71 4.40 1.68 13.27
CA LYS A 71 3.00 1.29 13.48
C LYS A 71 2.00 2.37 13.04
N GLU A 72 2.40 3.65 12.95
CA GLU A 72 1.59 4.69 12.31
C GLU A 72 1.53 4.50 10.78
N VAL A 73 2.60 4.00 10.16
CA VAL A 73 2.62 3.63 8.73
C VAL A 73 1.74 2.41 8.48
N TYR A 74 1.82 1.39 9.35
CA TYR A 74 1.03 0.15 9.24
C TYR A 74 0.25 -0.16 10.53
N PRO A 75 -0.89 0.51 10.76
CA PRO A 75 -1.71 0.34 11.97
C PRO A 75 -2.13 -1.09 12.32
N VAL A 76 -2.23 -1.99 11.34
CA VAL A 76 -2.51 -3.42 11.53
C VAL A 76 -1.54 -4.06 12.54
N PHE A 77 -0.31 -3.54 12.64
CA PHE A 77 0.70 -4.04 13.56
C PHE A 77 0.48 -3.65 15.03
N ASP A 78 -0.45 -2.74 15.34
CA ASP A 78 -0.84 -2.44 16.74
C ASP A 78 -1.50 -3.64 17.44
N ARG A 79 -2.02 -4.59 16.67
CA ARG A 79 -2.66 -5.81 17.19
C ARG A 79 -1.67 -6.79 17.80
N TYR A 80 -0.39 -6.67 17.43
CA TYR A 80 0.63 -7.64 17.78
C TYR A 80 1.65 -7.07 18.78
N SER A 81 2.17 -7.98 19.61
CA SER A 81 3.15 -7.64 20.64
C SER A 81 4.46 -7.12 20.04
N ASP A 82 5.01 -6.06 20.63
CA ASP A 82 6.26 -5.42 20.22
C ASP A 82 7.46 -6.39 20.15
N GLN A 83 7.40 -7.52 20.87
CA GLN A 83 8.45 -8.54 20.86
C GLN A 83 8.68 -9.19 19.49
N PHE A 84 7.70 -9.08 18.58
CA PHE A 84 7.77 -9.66 17.25
C PHE A 84 8.45 -8.74 16.23
N PHE A 85 8.83 -7.52 16.62
CA PHE A 85 9.43 -6.55 15.72
C PHE A 85 10.92 -6.43 15.98
N ILE A 86 11.71 -6.57 14.92
CA ILE A 86 13.17 -6.55 14.95
C ILE A 86 13.62 -5.40 14.08
N PHE A 87 14.40 -4.47 14.64
CA PHE A 87 14.98 -3.39 13.87
C PHE A 87 16.28 -3.84 13.21
N GLN A 88 16.37 -3.76 11.88
CA GLN A 88 17.53 -4.18 11.12
C GLN A 88 17.74 -3.27 9.90
N ASP A 89 18.99 -2.87 9.67
CA ASP A 89 19.41 -2.11 8.48
C ASP A 89 18.58 -0.84 8.20
N GLY A 90 18.08 -0.20 9.27
CA GLY A 90 17.29 1.03 9.18
C GLY A 90 15.78 0.80 9.14
N PHE A 91 15.30 -0.44 9.07
CA PHE A 91 13.88 -0.77 8.89
C PHE A 91 13.37 -1.75 9.93
N TRP A 92 12.04 -1.82 10.10
CA TRP A 92 11.42 -2.80 10.99
C TRP A 92 11.08 -4.07 10.23
N GLN A 93 11.46 -5.20 10.82
CA GLN A 93 11.20 -6.54 10.31
C GLN A 93 10.27 -7.29 11.27
N VAL A 94 9.42 -8.15 10.72
CA VAL A 94 8.54 -9.03 11.51
C VAL A 94 9.19 -10.40 11.73
N HIS A 95 9.14 -10.89 12.97
CA HIS A 95 9.62 -12.23 13.32
C HIS A 95 8.72 -13.32 12.71
N ALA A 96 9.28 -14.49 12.40
CA ALA A 96 8.54 -15.59 11.76
C ALA A 96 7.27 -16.00 12.54
N ASP A 97 7.35 -16.05 13.88
CA ASP A 97 6.19 -16.36 14.74
C ASP A 97 5.01 -15.39 14.54
N LEU A 98 5.26 -14.14 14.12
CA LEU A 98 4.20 -13.19 13.80
C LEU A 98 3.56 -13.49 12.44
N LEU A 99 4.31 -14.05 11.48
CA LEU A 99 3.73 -14.50 10.21
C LEU A 99 2.69 -15.61 10.42
N ASP A 100 2.96 -16.53 11.35
CA ASP A 100 2.01 -17.59 11.72
C ASP A 100 0.71 -17.01 12.31
N LEU A 101 0.82 -15.96 13.14
CA LEU A 101 -0.34 -15.28 13.72
C LEU A 101 -1.14 -14.51 12.67
N ILE A 102 -0.45 -13.79 11.78
CA ILE A 102 -1.10 -13.08 10.66
C ILE A 102 -1.84 -14.07 9.76
N GLN A 103 -1.25 -15.24 9.49
CA GLN A 103 -1.89 -16.26 8.68
C GLN A 103 -3.18 -16.78 9.34
N ILE A 104 -3.18 -17.00 10.66
CA ILE A 104 -4.39 -17.37 11.40
C ILE A 104 -5.46 -16.27 11.28
N ASP A 105 -5.07 -15.00 11.44
CA ASP A 105 -5.98 -13.85 11.37
C ASP A 105 -6.56 -13.63 9.94
N ILE A 106 -5.84 -14.05 8.90
CA ILE A 106 -6.35 -14.08 7.53
C ILE A 106 -7.34 -15.23 7.34
N GLU A 107 -6.99 -16.43 7.81
CA GLU A 107 -7.82 -17.63 7.64
C GLU A 107 -9.14 -17.56 8.41
N ASP A 108 -9.15 -16.91 9.57
CA ASP A 108 -10.34 -16.72 10.39
C ASP A 108 -11.20 -15.50 9.95
N GLY A 109 -10.69 -14.69 9.02
CA GLY A 109 -11.35 -13.49 8.53
C GLY A 109 -11.47 -12.37 9.57
N SER A 110 -10.56 -12.32 10.55
CA SER A 110 -10.53 -11.31 11.61
C SER A 110 -9.88 -9.99 11.19
N LEU A 111 -9.24 -9.97 10.01
CA LEU A 111 -8.71 -8.77 9.37
C LEU A 111 -9.75 -8.09 8.48
N SER A 112 -9.87 -6.78 8.63
CA SER A 112 -10.63 -5.93 7.71
C SER A 112 -9.86 -5.71 6.41
N ALA A 113 -10.57 -5.33 5.33
CA ALA A 113 -9.92 -5.05 4.05
C ALA A 113 -8.79 -4.00 4.15
N PRO A 114 -8.91 -2.89 4.92
CA PRO A 114 -7.80 -1.97 5.12
C PRO A 114 -6.58 -2.60 5.81
N GLU A 115 -6.79 -3.47 6.80
CA GLU A 115 -5.70 -4.18 7.49
C GLU A 115 -4.98 -5.17 6.55
N VAL A 116 -5.72 -5.84 5.67
CA VAL A 116 -5.13 -6.70 4.63
C VAL A 116 -4.28 -5.87 3.66
N MET A 117 -4.78 -4.71 3.22
CA MET A 117 -4.02 -3.81 2.34
C MET A 117 -2.73 -3.30 2.99
N GLU A 118 -2.76 -2.99 4.28
CA GLU A 118 -1.57 -2.59 5.05
C GLU A 118 -0.51 -3.69 5.08
N LEU A 119 -0.92 -4.95 5.29
CA LEU A 119 -0.02 -6.10 5.26
C LEU A 119 0.57 -6.33 3.86
N GLU A 120 -0.26 -6.27 2.82
CA GLU A 120 0.19 -6.40 1.43
C GLU A 120 1.22 -5.32 1.08
N ALA A 121 0.97 -4.07 1.48
CA ALA A 121 1.91 -2.97 1.27
C ALA A 121 3.24 -3.20 2.00
N TYR A 122 3.21 -3.60 3.28
CA TYR A 122 4.42 -3.94 4.03
C TYR A 122 5.22 -5.04 3.32
N PHE A 123 4.58 -6.16 2.97
CA PHE A 123 5.30 -7.28 2.35
C PHE A 123 5.83 -6.96 0.94
N ASN A 124 5.13 -6.14 0.16
CA ASN A 124 5.62 -5.69 -1.14
C ASN A 124 6.84 -4.78 -1.01
N ASN A 125 6.84 -3.84 -0.05
CA ASN A 125 7.98 -2.97 0.21
C ASN A 125 9.25 -3.77 0.59
N GLN A 126 9.10 -4.84 1.39
CA GLN A 126 10.20 -5.73 1.75
C GLN A 126 10.76 -6.50 0.53
N ILE A 127 9.93 -6.81 -0.46
CA ILE A 127 10.35 -7.47 -1.70
C ILE A 127 11.13 -6.48 -2.57
N ASP A 128 10.65 -5.24 -2.71
CA ASP A 128 11.30 -4.23 -3.55
C ASP A 128 12.70 -3.85 -3.04
N ASP A 129 12.90 -3.82 -1.73
CA ASP A 129 14.22 -3.54 -1.14
C ASP A 129 15.24 -4.66 -1.40
N ILE A 130 14.80 -5.91 -1.61
CA ILE A 130 15.68 -7.02 -2.02
C ILE A 130 16.16 -6.84 -3.47
N PHE A 131 15.42 -6.13 -4.31
CA PHE A 131 15.72 -5.97 -5.75
C PHE A 131 16.35 -4.62 -6.13
N LYS A 132 16.66 -3.76 -5.15
CA LYS A 132 17.29 -2.44 -5.38
C LYS A 132 18.83 -2.46 -5.52
N ASP A 133 19.47 -3.63 -5.56
CA ASP A 133 20.92 -3.81 -5.76
C ASP A 133 21.38 -3.83 -7.23
#